data_AF-S3H2X1-F1
#
_entry.id   AF-S3H2X1-F1
#
_cell.length_a   1.000
_cell.length_b   1.000
_cell.length_c   1.000
_cell.angle_alpha   90.00
_cell.angle_beta   90.00
_cell.angle_gamma   90.00
#
_symmetry.space_group_name_H-M   'P 1'
#
loop_
_entity.id
_entity.type
_entity.pdbx_description
1 polymer ?
#
loop_
_entity_poly.entity_id
_entity_poly.type
_entity_poly.pdbx_seq_one_letter_code
_entity_poly.pdbx_strand_id
1 'polypeptide(L)'
;YRGAQGLDPELIAKLEKQFGFDKPPLTRFGEMMWNYIRFDFGESFFRNTTVLELIKDKLPVSASLGVWIMIFSYGISIPLGIRKAVKDGSTFDVWTSGVIIIGYAVPSFLFGILLIVLFAGGSFYDWFPLRGLVSDNFDQLAWWQKPL
;
A
#
# COMPACT_ATOMS: atom_id res chain seq x y z
N TYR A 1 -29.46 -3.80 -13.55
CA TYR A 1 -29.26 -3.98 -12.10
C TYR A 1 -30.32 -4.91 -11.54
N ARG A 2 -30.00 -6.19 -11.34
CA ARG A 2 -30.89 -7.24 -10.77
C ARG A 2 -30.78 -7.33 -9.23
N GLY A 3 -30.37 -6.25 -8.57
CA GLY A 3 -30.17 -6.19 -7.12
C GLY A 3 -31.33 -5.57 -6.32
N ALA A 4 -32.40 -5.15 -7.01
CA ALA A 4 -33.52 -4.42 -6.39
C ALA A 4 -34.81 -5.25 -6.23
N GLN A 5 -34.83 -6.52 -6.68
CA GLN A 5 -35.99 -7.39 -6.53
C GLN A 5 -35.74 -8.39 -5.40
N GLY A 6 -36.29 -8.11 -4.21
CA GLY A 6 -36.33 -9.05 -3.08
C GLY A 6 -35.76 -8.55 -1.75
N LEU A 7 -35.37 -7.28 -1.63
CA LEU A 7 -35.01 -6.72 -0.32
C LEU A 7 -36.30 -6.44 0.47
N ASP A 8 -36.39 -7.02 1.66
CA ASP A 8 -37.49 -6.82 2.60
C ASP A 8 -37.68 -5.32 2.88
N PRO A 9 -38.90 -4.75 2.72
CA PRO A 9 -39.16 -3.35 3.03
C PRO A 9 -38.72 -2.94 4.45
N GLU A 10 -38.76 -3.87 5.41
CA GLU A 10 -38.26 -3.62 6.77
C GLU A 10 -36.73 -3.47 6.81
N LEU A 11 -36.01 -4.23 5.99
CA LEU A 11 -34.56 -4.12 5.85
C LEU A 11 -34.19 -2.78 5.20
N ILE A 12 -34.94 -2.35 4.19
CA ILE A 12 -34.75 -1.04 3.54
C ILE A 12 -34.98 0.09 4.55
N ALA A 13 -36.09 0.06 5.30
CA ALA A 13 -36.39 1.08 6.31
C ALA A 13 -35.35 1.12 7.44
N LYS A 14 -34.84 -0.04 7.84
CA LYS A 14 -33.75 -0.16 8.81
C LYS A 14 -32.44 0.43 8.28
N LEU A 15 -32.10 0.17 7.01
CA LEU A 15 -30.94 0.74 6.33
C LEU A 15 -31.08 2.26 6.17
N GLU A 16 -32.24 2.75 5.73
CA GLU A 16 -32.50 4.19 5.57
C GLU A 16 -32.26 4.96 6.87
N LYS A 17 -32.79 4.44 7.98
CA LYS A 17 -32.63 5.04 9.31
C LYS A 17 -31.20 4.90 9.87
N GLN A 18 -30.52 3.80 9.56
CA GLN A 18 -29.15 3.55 10.04
C GLN A 18 -28.11 4.37 9.27
N PHE A 19 -28.34 4.63 7.98
CA PHE A 19 -27.47 5.47 7.14
C PHE A 19 -27.86 6.96 7.13
N GLY A 20 -28.89 7.35 7.87
CA GLY A 20 -29.36 8.73 7.91
C GLY A 20 -29.89 9.22 6.56
N PHE A 21 -30.36 8.31 5.69
CA PHE A 21 -30.96 8.66 4.39
C PHE A 21 -32.33 9.34 4.58
N ASP A 22 -32.89 9.29 5.78
CA ASP A 22 -34.06 10.04 6.25
C ASP A 22 -33.75 11.51 6.58
N LYS A 23 -32.47 11.89 6.72
CA LYS A 23 -32.04 13.24 7.11
C LYS A 23 -31.56 14.07 5.90
N PRO A 24 -31.64 15.41 5.97
CA PRO A 24 -31.04 16.27 4.96
C PRO A 24 -29.54 15.98 4.75
N PRO A 25 -29.01 16.04 3.51
CA PRO A 25 -27.64 15.65 3.21
C PRO A 25 -26.56 16.38 4.02
N LEU A 26 -26.82 17.66 4.35
CA LEU A 26 -25.92 18.50 5.14
C LEU A 26 -25.79 18.01 6.59
N THR A 27 -26.90 17.61 7.21
CA THR A 27 -26.91 17.08 8.57
C THR A 27 -26.18 15.75 8.65
N ARG A 28 -26.39 14.87 7.65
CA ARG A 28 -25.68 13.60 7.55
C ARG A 28 -24.17 13.78 7.36
N PHE A 29 -23.77 14.73 6.52
CA PHE A 29 -22.35 15.06 6.33
C PHE A 29 -21.72 15.62 7.61
N GLY A 30 -22.43 16.51 8.32
CA GLY A 30 -21.99 17.06 9.60
C GLY A 30 -21.81 15.97 10.67
N GLU A 31 -22.78 15.06 10.81
CA GLU A 31 -22.71 13.93 11.73
C GLU A 31 -21.56 12.98 11.38
N MET A 32 -21.38 12.66 10.08
CA MET A 32 -20.26 11.84 9.61
C MET A 32 -18.91 12.47 9.94
N MET A 33 -18.74 13.76 9.66
CA MET A 33 -17.48 14.47 9.89
C MET A 33 -17.19 14.60 11.39
N TRP A 34 -18.21 14.81 12.21
CA TRP A 34 -18.12 14.85 13.67
C TRP A 34 -17.67 13.51 14.27
N ASN A 35 -18.22 12.41 13.76
CA ASN A 35 -17.85 11.06 14.19
C ASN A 35 -16.41 10.74 13.76
N TYR A 36 -16.00 11.10 12.54
CA TYR A 36 -14.62 10.89 12.06
C TYR A 36 -13.57 11.65 12.89
N ILE A 37 -13.86 12.89 13.29
CA ILE A 37 -12.94 13.67 14.15
C ILE A 37 -12.77 13.01 15.52
N ARG A 38 -13.78 12.26 16.00
CA ARG A 38 -13.73 11.49 17.25
C ARG A 38 -13.21 10.06 17.08
N PHE A 39 -12.68 9.74 15.89
CA PHE A 39 -12.25 8.39 15.50
C PHE A 39 -13.36 7.33 15.55
N ASP A 40 -14.63 7.76 15.48
CA ASP A 40 -15.78 6.90 15.32
C ASP A 40 -16.10 6.77 13.83
N PHE A 41 -15.51 5.76 13.20
CA PHE A 41 -15.67 5.49 11.77
C PHE A 41 -16.91 4.64 11.44
N GLY A 42 -17.70 4.28 12.46
CA GLY A 42 -18.80 3.32 12.35
C GLY A 42 -18.33 1.85 12.28
N GLU A 43 -19.29 0.92 12.31
CA GLU A 43 -19.02 -0.52 12.18
C GLU A 43 -18.92 -0.97 10.71
N SER A 44 -17.87 -1.73 10.39
CA SER A 44 -17.64 -2.25 9.04
C SER A 44 -18.59 -3.42 8.75
N PHE A 45 -19.54 -3.22 7.85
CA PHE A 45 -20.60 -4.19 7.52
C PHE A 45 -20.14 -5.47 6.79
N PHE A 46 -18.83 -5.70 6.60
CA PHE A 46 -18.32 -6.85 5.82
C PHE A 46 -17.20 -7.68 6.48
N ARG A 47 -16.57 -7.17 7.55
CA ARG A 47 -15.62 -7.94 8.37
C ARG A 47 -15.78 -7.40 9.80
N ASN A 48 -15.99 -8.30 10.77
CA ASN A 48 -16.08 -8.03 12.22
C ASN A 48 -14.77 -7.44 12.81
N THR A 49 -14.24 -6.40 12.19
CA THR A 49 -13.00 -5.70 12.54
C THR A 49 -13.26 -4.24 12.28
N THR A 50 -13.04 -3.41 13.29
CA THR A 50 -13.23 -1.95 13.15
C THR A 50 -12.27 -1.42 12.08
N VAL A 51 -12.67 -0.42 11.29
CA VAL A 51 -11.78 0.21 10.28
C VAL A 51 -10.47 0.66 10.94
N LEU A 52 -10.56 1.10 12.19
CA LEU A 52 -9.44 1.53 13.03
C LEU A 52 -8.47 0.38 13.36
N GLU A 53 -8.97 -0.84 13.58
CA GLU A 53 -8.15 -2.04 13.79
C GLU A 53 -7.45 -2.47 12.50
N LEU A 54 -8.13 -2.42 11.36
CA LEU A 54 -7.48 -2.68 10.06
C LEU A 54 -6.40 -1.64 9.74
N ILE A 55 -6.65 -0.37 10.04
CA ILE A 55 -5.64 0.69 9.91
C ILE A 55 -4.45 0.39 10.84
N LYS A 56 -4.71 0.06 12.11
CA LYS A 56 -3.67 -0.29 13.08
C LYS A 56 -2.82 -1.48 12.63
N ASP A 57 -3.40 -2.46 11.95
CA ASP A 57 -2.66 -3.62 11.45
C ASP A 57 -1.79 -3.28 10.22
N LYS A 58 -2.26 -2.39 9.34
CA LYS A 58 -1.55 -2.05 8.08
C LYS A 58 -0.58 -0.89 8.20
N LEU A 59 -0.80 0.00 9.16
CA LEU A 59 0.03 1.17 9.42
C LEU A 59 1.49 0.80 9.77
N PRO A 60 1.80 -0.14 10.67
CA PRO A 60 3.20 -0.48 11.00
C PRO A 60 3.93 -1.09 9.81
N VAL A 61 3.25 -1.89 8.98
CA VAL A 61 3.81 -2.44 7.74
C VAL A 61 4.15 -1.34 6.75
N SER A 62 3.23 -0.38 6.55
CA SER A 62 3.46 0.73 5.63
C SER A 62 4.56 1.66 6.14
N ALA A 63 4.59 1.92 7.45
CA ALA A 63 5.60 2.75 8.09
C ALA A 63 7.00 2.13 8.01
N SER A 64 7.15 0.83 8.27
CA SER A 64 8.45 0.16 8.17
C SER A 64 9.00 0.21 6.74
N LEU A 65 8.16 -0.08 5.74
CA LEU A 65 8.54 0.05 4.33
C LEU A 65 8.92 1.49 3.98
N GLY A 66 8.14 2.47 4.43
CA GLY A 66 8.44 3.89 4.21
C GLY A 66 9.76 4.33 4.80
N VAL A 67 10.09 3.90 6.02
CA VAL A 67 11.37 4.20 6.69
C VAL A 67 12.53 3.58 5.92
N TRP A 68 12.43 2.33 5.49
CA TRP A 68 13.47 1.69 4.69
C TRP A 68 13.67 2.38 3.34
N ILE A 69 12.57 2.70 2.64
CA ILE A 69 12.62 3.45 1.37
C ILE A 69 13.31 4.80 1.60
N MET A 70 12.98 5.51 2.67
CA MET A 70 13.61 6.78 3.02
C MET A 70 15.12 6.62 3.20
N ILE A 71 15.55 5.66 4.03
CA ILE A 71 16.97 5.42 4.32
C ILE A 71 17.74 5.08 3.05
N PHE A 72 17.27 4.12 2.25
CA PHE A 72 17.95 3.72 1.02
C PHE A 72 17.92 4.82 -0.04
N SER A 73 16.79 5.50 -0.22
CA SER A 73 16.65 6.58 -1.19
C SER A 73 17.62 7.71 -0.89
N TYR A 74 17.65 8.23 0.33
CA TYR A 74 18.57 9.31 0.69
C TYR A 74 20.02 8.82 0.76
N GLY A 75 20.25 7.62 1.31
CA GLY A 75 21.58 7.03 1.43
C GLY A 75 22.27 6.78 0.08
N ILE A 76 21.51 6.49 -0.96
CA ILE A 76 22.04 6.28 -2.32
C ILE A 76 22.01 7.59 -3.13
N SER A 77 20.90 8.32 -3.10
CA SER A 77 20.69 9.49 -3.95
C SER A 77 21.56 10.68 -3.55
N ILE A 78 21.76 10.93 -2.24
CA ILE A 78 22.57 12.07 -1.79
C ILE A 78 24.04 11.90 -2.22
N PRO A 79 24.74 10.79 -1.93
CA PRO A 79 26.12 10.62 -2.37
C PRO A 79 26.27 10.60 -3.90
N LEU A 80 25.33 9.99 -4.62
CA LEU A 80 25.33 10.01 -6.09
C LEU A 80 25.16 11.43 -6.62
N GLY A 81 24.23 12.21 -6.08
CA GLY A 81 24.00 13.60 -6.45
C GLY A 81 25.22 14.48 -6.18
N ILE A 82 25.82 14.37 -5.00
CA ILE A 82 27.05 15.10 -4.65
C ILE A 82 28.18 14.73 -5.62
N ARG A 83 28.40 13.43 -5.84
CA ARG A 83 29.49 12.95 -6.70
C ARG A 83 29.31 13.38 -8.15
N LYS A 84 28.07 13.43 -8.62
CA LYS A 84 27.73 13.95 -9.96
C LYS A 84 28.01 15.45 -10.06
N ALA A 85 27.60 16.25 -9.08
CA ALA A 85 27.86 17.69 -9.07
C ALA A 85 29.35 18.04 -8.98
N VAL A 86 30.14 17.26 -8.22
CA VAL A 86 31.59 17.48 -8.07
C VAL A 86 32.37 17.05 -9.32
N LYS A 87 31.88 16.05 -10.06
CA LYS A 87 32.52 15.51 -11.27
C LYS A 87 31.65 15.73 -12.51
N ASP A 88 31.11 16.92 -12.61
CA ASP A 88 30.26 17.35 -13.71
C ASP A 88 30.98 17.19 -15.06
N GLY A 89 30.31 16.62 -16.07
CA GLY A 89 30.92 16.34 -17.38
C GLY A 89 31.88 15.15 -17.43
N SER A 90 32.06 14.40 -16.33
CA SER A 90 32.85 13.16 -16.34
C SER A 90 32.10 12.00 -17.01
N THR A 91 32.82 10.95 -17.43
CA THR A 91 32.21 9.71 -17.93
C THR A 91 31.22 9.07 -16.95
N PHE A 92 31.46 9.25 -15.64
CA PHE A 92 30.57 8.81 -14.58
C PHE A 92 29.23 9.57 -14.61
N ASP A 93 29.27 10.89 -14.82
CA ASP A 93 28.06 11.71 -14.92
C ASP A 93 27.24 11.33 -16.16
N VAL A 94 27.88 11.17 -17.33
CA VAL A 94 27.19 10.78 -18.57
C VAL A 94 26.51 9.42 -18.44
N TRP A 95 27.21 8.41 -17.92
CA TRP A 95 26.65 7.06 -17.75
C TRP A 95 25.51 7.02 -16.72
N THR A 96 25.71 7.66 -15.56
CA THR A 96 24.67 7.68 -14.51
C THR A 96 23.43 8.44 -14.96
N SER A 97 23.60 9.54 -15.69
CA SER A 97 22.50 10.27 -16.33
C SER A 97 21.73 9.41 -17.33
N GLY A 98 22.43 8.66 -18.18
CA GLY A 98 21.80 7.73 -19.12
C GLY A 98 20.94 6.68 -18.42
N VAL A 99 21.47 6.05 -17.36
CA VAL A 99 20.73 5.07 -16.55
C VAL A 99 19.49 5.71 -15.90
N ILE A 100 19.61 6.93 -15.35
CA ILE A 100 18.49 7.66 -14.76
C ILE A 100 17.41 7.92 -15.81
N ILE A 101 17.77 8.38 -17.00
CA ILE A 101 16.82 8.66 -18.09
C ILE A 101 16.07 7.39 -18.51
N ILE A 102 16.79 6.27 -18.68
CA ILE A 102 16.17 4.98 -19.01
C ILE A 102 15.21 4.56 -17.89
N GLY A 103 15.64 4.67 -16.63
CA GLY A 103 14.79 4.35 -15.47
C GLY A 103 13.53 5.21 -15.41
N TYR A 104 13.62 6.50 -15.74
CA TYR A 104 12.46 7.40 -15.82
C TYR A 104 11.53 7.12 -17.01
N ALA A 105 12.06 6.55 -18.10
CA ALA A 105 11.27 6.21 -19.27
C ALA A 105 10.41 4.95 -19.05
N VAL A 106 10.81 4.06 -18.15
CA VAL A 106 10.05 2.85 -17.82
C VAL A 106 8.94 3.20 -16.82
N PRO A 107 7.67 2.87 -17.11
CA PRO A 107 6.60 3.06 -16.15
C PRO A 107 6.85 2.21 -14.90
N SER A 108 6.69 2.82 -13.72
CA SER A 108 7.03 2.20 -12.43
C SER A 108 6.34 0.84 -12.21
N PHE A 109 5.10 0.68 -12.66
CA PHE A 109 4.38 -0.58 -12.56
C PHE A 109 4.98 -1.69 -13.45
N LEU A 110 5.46 -1.38 -14.65
CA LEU A 110 6.16 -2.36 -15.49
C LEU A 110 7.47 -2.77 -14.85
N PHE A 111 8.21 -1.81 -14.31
CA PHE A 111 9.44 -2.10 -13.60
C PHE A 111 9.17 -3.00 -12.39
N GLY A 112 8.11 -2.73 -11.63
CA GLY A 112 7.65 -3.59 -10.54
C GLY A 112 7.32 -5.02 -10.99
N ILE A 113 6.57 -5.17 -12.10
CA ILE A 113 6.27 -6.49 -12.67
C ILE A 113 7.55 -7.22 -13.08
N LEU A 114 8.49 -6.53 -13.72
CA LEU A 114 9.77 -7.10 -14.11
C LEU A 114 10.56 -7.62 -12.90
N LEU A 115 10.60 -6.84 -11.81
CA LEU A 115 11.21 -7.28 -10.55
C LEU A 115 10.51 -8.50 -9.94
N ILE A 116 9.17 -8.54 -9.96
CA ILE A 116 8.39 -9.70 -9.48
C ILE A 116 8.74 -10.94 -10.30
N VAL A 117 8.75 -10.86 -11.63
CA VAL A 117 9.09 -12.00 -12.49
C VAL A 117 10.52 -12.50 -12.22
N LEU A 118 11.46 -11.58 -11.99
CA LEU A 118 12.86 -11.91 -11.82
C LEU A 118 13.19 -12.46 -10.42
N PHE A 119 12.55 -11.97 -9.36
CA PHE A 119 12.91 -12.28 -7.97
C PHE A 119 11.85 -13.03 -7.16
N ALA A 120 10.61 -13.11 -7.65
CA ALA A 120 9.50 -13.77 -6.96
C ALA A 120 8.74 -14.78 -7.84
N GLY A 121 9.01 -14.82 -9.15
CA GLY A 121 8.28 -15.66 -10.11
C GLY A 121 8.67 -17.14 -10.10
N GLY A 122 9.67 -17.56 -9.34
CA GLY A 122 10.21 -18.94 -9.34
C GLY A 122 10.95 -19.34 -10.64
N SER A 123 10.95 -18.50 -11.67
CA SER A 123 11.60 -18.81 -12.97
C SER A 123 13.08 -18.43 -13.02
N PHE A 124 13.55 -17.52 -12.17
CA PHE A 124 14.94 -17.05 -12.15
C PHE A 124 15.52 -17.07 -10.74
N TYR A 125 15.20 -16.06 -9.93
CA TYR A 125 15.57 -15.98 -8.52
C TYR A 125 14.31 -16.10 -7.68
N ASP A 126 14.40 -16.84 -6.58
CA ASP A 126 13.28 -17.12 -5.67
C ASP A 126 13.59 -16.51 -4.30
N TRP A 127 13.88 -15.21 -4.31
CA TRP A 127 14.31 -14.45 -3.12
C TRP A 127 13.13 -13.94 -2.31
N PHE A 128 12.00 -13.67 -2.97
CA PHE A 128 10.82 -13.11 -2.34
C PHE A 128 9.56 -13.91 -2.67
N PRO A 129 8.59 -13.99 -1.74
CA PRO A 129 7.32 -14.65 -2.03
C PRO A 129 6.47 -13.85 -3.01
N LEU A 130 5.65 -14.54 -3.81
CA LEU A 130 4.68 -13.92 -4.74
C LEU A 130 3.60 -13.08 -4.04
N ARG A 131 3.31 -13.40 -2.77
CA ARG A 131 2.26 -12.77 -1.99
C ARG A 131 2.66 -12.73 -0.51
N GLY A 132 2.36 -11.61 0.15
CA GLY A 132 2.71 -11.42 1.56
C GLY A 132 4.16 -10.97 1.74
N LEU A 133 4.55 -10.71 2.98
CA LEU A 133 5.93 -10.34 3.34
C LEU A 133 6.81 -11.58 3.58
N VAL A 134 6.18 -12.70 3.91
CA VAL A 134 6.82 -13.98 4.23
C VAL A 134 6.15 -15.09 3.42
N SER A 135 6.87 -16.18 3.19
CA SER A 135 6.35 -17.35 2.49
C SER A 135 5.26 -18.08 3.32
N ASP A 136 4.35 -18.79 2.65
CA ASP A 136 3.25 -19.51 3.33
C ASP A 136 3.74 -20.56 4.34
N ASN A 137 4.96 -21.08 4.16
CA ASN A 137 5.60 -22.03 5.08
C ASN A 137 6.44 -21.35 6.18
N PHE A 138 6.45 -20.02 6.29
CA PHE A 138 7.34 -19.29 7.19
C PHE A 138 7.19 -19.73 8.65
N ASP A 139 5.96 -19.96 9.12
CA ASP A 139 5.71 -20.42 10.50
C ASP A 139 6.25 -21.84 10.79
N GLN A 140 6.46 -22.64 9.75
CA GLN A 140 6.98 -24.01 9.84
C GLN A 140 8.52 -24.07 9.70
N LEU A 141 9.14 -22.98 9.25
CA LEU A 141 10.59 -22.90 9.07
C LEU A 141 11.29 -22.74 10.42
N ALA A 142 12.42 -23.44 10.58
CA ALA A 142 13.28 -23.22 11.73
C ALA A 142 13.85 -21.79 11.73
N TRP A 143 14.23 -21.26 12.89
CA TRP A 143 14.68 -19.87 13.03
C TRP A 143 15.87 -19.50 12.11
N TRP A 144 16.70 -20.48 11.73
CA TRP A 144 17.81 -20.31 10.78
C TRP A 144 17.40 -20.39 9.29
N GLN A 145 16.19 -20.86 9.00
CA GLN A 145 15.64 -20.96 7.64
C GLN A 145 14.65 -19.83 7.32
N LYS A 146 14.18 -19.11 8.33
CA LYS A 146 13.39 -17.89 8.15
C LYS A 146 14.28 -16.83 7.52
N PRO A 147 14.02 -16.36 6.30
CA PRO A 147 14.67 -15.16 5.81
C PRO A 147 14.32 -14.00 6.77
N LEU A 148 15.34 -13.21 7.14
CA LEU A 148 15.20 -12.03 8.00
C LEU A 148 14.14 -11.06 7.49
#